data_AF-A0A3B1JT65-F1
#
_entry.id   AF-A0A3B1JT65-F1
#
_cell.length_a   1.000
_cell.length_b   1.000
_cell.length_c   1.000
_cell.angle_alpha   90.00
_cell.angle_beta   90.00
_cell.angle_gamma   90.00
#
_symmetry.space_group_name_H-M   'P 1'
#
loop_
_entity.id
_entity.type
_entity.pdbx_description
1 polymer ?
#
loop_
_entity_poly.entity_id
_entity_poly.type
_entity_poly.pdbx_seq_one_letter_code
_entity_poly.pdbx_strand_id
1 'polypeptide(L)'
;MVQFRFLGILMAVAVRTKKPLDLHLAPWVWKQLCCIPLGGADLEEVDLLTYRSLQGILHLDDSSINEENFTVMIPLDSFVAHSAEGKLVPVVPGGHNLPLTFTNRNEYVERALEYRLHEMDRQVAAVREGMSSIIPVPLLSLLTARQLEQLVCGLPEVSVEMLKKVVRYRDITESHQLIVWLWQSLEEFTNEERVLFLRFVSGRSRLPSNPADIMQKFQIIKVDRVRLNFHIC
;
A
#
# COMPACT_ATOMS: atom_id res chain seq x y z
N MET A 1 -6.91 19.62 0.10
CA MET A 1 -5.55 19.97 -0.36
C MET A 1 -4.54 20.12 0.77
N VAL A 2 -4.78 20.98 1.79
CA VAL A 2 -3.84 21.18 2.93
C VAL A 2 -3.50 19.87 3.66
N GLN A 3 -4.48 19.00 3.89
CA GLN A 3 -4.29 17.70 4.55
C GLN A 3 -3.34 16.77 3.77
N PHE A 4 -3.43 16.75 2.43
CA PHE A 4 -2.53 15.95 1.58
C PHE A 4 -1.10 16.47 1.61
N ARG A 5 -0.93 17.80 1.57
CA ARG A 5 0.39 18.42 1.74
C ARG A 5 0.99 18.09 3.11
N PHE A 6 0.18 18.14 4.17
CA PHE A 6 0.62 17.75 5.50
C PHE A 6 1.02 16.26 5.58
N LEU A 7 0.25 15.36 4.95
CA LEU A 7 0.62 13.95 4.83
C LEU A 7 1.99 13.78 4.15
N GLY A 8 2.26 14.53 3.07
CA GLY A 8 3.56 14.55 2.42
C GLY A 8 4.70 15.00 3.33
N ILE A 9 4.47 16.02 4.16
CA ILE A 9 5.45 16.47 5.17
C ILE A 9 5.71 15.35 6.18
N LEU A 10 4.67 14.68 6.69
CA LEU A 10 4.82 13.55 7.62
C LEU A 10 5.63 12.40 7.01
N MET A 11 5.34 12.03 5.75
CA MET A 11 6.10 11.02 5.01
C MET A 11 7.58 11.43 4.92
N ALA A 12 7.88 12.68 4.59
CA ALA A 12 9.26 13.12 4.49
C ALA A 12 9.99 13.21 5.84
N VAL A 13 9.28 13.56 6.91
CA VAL A 13 9.80 13.45 8.29
C VAL A 13 10.12 12.00 8.63
N ALA A 14 9.27 11.04 8.27
CA ALA A 14 9.49 9.62 8.49
C ALA A 14 10.77 9.12 7.80
N VAL A 15 10.95 9.50 6.52
CA VAL A 15 12.16 9.18 5.74
C VAL A 15 13.43 9.77 6.36
N ARG A 16 13.36 11.03 6.84
CA ARG A 16 14.49 11.74 7.46
C ARG A 16 14.84 11.21 8.85
N THR A 17 13.83 10.92 9.66
CA THR A 17 14.01 10.49 11.06
C THR A 17 14.18 8.99 11.23
N LYS A 18 14.00 8.21 10.14
CA LYS A 18 14.01 6.74 10.15
C LYS A 18 12.96 6.15 11.10
N LYS A 19 11.84 6.86 11.24
CA LYS A 19 10.67 6.43 12.03
C LYS A 19 9.52 6.15 11.06
N PRO A 20 9.29 4.88 10.71
CA PRO A 20 8.32 4.54 9.70
C PRO A 20 6.89 4.86 10.12
N LEU A 21 6.04 5.20 9.14
CA LEU A 21 4.60 5.39 9.31
C LEU A 21 3.86 4.09 9.02
N ASP A 22 2.76 3.83 9.72
CA ASP A 22 1.89 2.69 9.43
C ASP A 22 0.83 3.10 8.39
N LEU A 23 1.24 3.22 7.12
CA LEU A 23 0.35 3.59 6.02
C LEU A 23 0.07 2.39 5.11
N HIS A 24 -1.20 2.19 4.79
CA HIS A 24 -1.70 1.16 3.87
C HIS A 24 -2.30 1.83 2.64
N LEU A 25 -1.44 2.32 1.75
CA LEU A 25 -1.85 2.94 0.49
C LEU A 25 -1.86 1.91 -0.64
N ALA A 26 -2.73 2.11 -1.62
CA ALA A 26 -2.77 1.28 -2.82
C ALA A 26 -1.42 1.37 -3.59
N PRO A 27 -0.93 0.27 -4.19
CA PRO A 27 0.39 0.20 -4.83
C PRO A 27 0.65 1.32 -5.86
N TRP A 28 -0.35 1.65 -6.67
CA TRP A 28 -0.26 2.70 -7.68
C TRP A 28 -0.01 4.11 -7.13
N VAL A 29 -0.34 4.40 -5.86
CA VAL A 29 -0.11 5.71 -5.24
C VAL A 29 1.39 5.94 -5.10
N TRP A 30 2.14 4.90 -4.76
CA TRP A 30 3.60 4.96 -4.69
C TRP A 30 4.22 5.18 -6.06
N LYS A 31 3.65 4.60 -7.13
CA LYS A 31 4.06 4.88 -8.51
C LYS A 31 3.82 6.35 -8.86
N GLN A 32 2.63 6.88 -8.58
CA GLN A 32 2.30 8.29 -8.85
C GLN A 32 3.21 9.26 -8.07
N LEU A 33 3.53 8.98 -6.80
CA LEU A 33 4.47 9.80 -6.01
C LEU A 33 5.88 9.85 -6.61
N CYS A 34 6.32 8.75 -7.23
CA CYS A 34 7.58 8.66 -7.97
C CYS A 34 7.50 9.22 -9.40
N CYS A 35 6.34 9.72 -9.85
CA CYS A 35 6.07 10.12 -11.23
C CYS A 35 6.24 8.96 -12.24
N ILE A 36 5.95 7.73 -11.81
CA ILE A 36 5.90 6.55 -12.69
C ILE A 36 4.51 6.51 -13.33
N PRO A 37 4.39 6.43 -14.68
CA PRO A 37 3.10 6.38 -15.35
C PRO A 37 2.33 5.11 -14.95
N LEU A 38 1.02 5.26 -14.83
CA LEU A 38 0.11 4.15 -14.57
C LEU A 38 -0.41 3.56 -15.89
N GLY A 39 -0.88 2.31 -15.83
CA GLY A 39 -1.56 1.65 -16.94
C GLY A 39 -2.68 0.73 -16.48
N GLY A 40 -3.29 0.01 -17.42
CA GLY A 40 -4.44 -0.87 -17.16
C GLY A 40 -4.21 -1.90 -16.05
N ALA A 41 -3.01 -2.49 -15.97
CA ALA A 41 -2.64 -3.43 -14.92
C ALA A 41 -2.67 -2.81 -13.50
N ASP A 42 -2.38 -1.51 -13.39
CA ASP A 42 -2.46 -0.81 -12.10
C ASP A 42 -3.92 -0.60 -11.68
N LEU A 43 -4.82 -0.35 -12.63
CA LEU A 43 -6.26 -0.31 -12.34
C LEU A 43 -6.80 -1.69 -12.00
N GLU A 44 -6.37 -2.74 -12.70
CA GLU A 44 -6.77 -4.12 -12.41
C GLU A 44 -6.41 -4.55 -10.98
N GLU A 45 -5.22 -4.17 -10.50
CA GLU A 45 -4.74 -4.47 -9.15
C GLU A 45 -5.58 -3.77 -8.06
N VAL A 46 -6.02 -2.53 -8.32
CA VAL A 46 -6.70 -1.71 -7.30
C VAL A 46 -8.23 -1.79 -7.38
N ASP A 47 -8.77 -1.94 -8.58
CA ASP A 47 -10.21 -1.96 -8.87
C ASP A 47 -10.51 -2.93 -10.03
N LEU A 48 -10.41 -4.22 -9.70
CA LEU A 48 -10.67 -5.33 -10.60
C LEU A 48 -12.06 -5.28 -11.25
N LEU A 49 -13.07 -4.79 -10.51
CA LEU A 49 -14.44 -4.71 -11.03
C LEU A 49 -14.54 -3.67 -12.14
N THR A 50 -14.06 -2.45 -11.90
CA THR A 50 -14.05 -1.41 -12.93
C THR A 50 -13.23 -1.84 -14.14
N TYR A 51 -12.04 -2.41 -13.93
CA TYR A 51 -11.21 -2.91 -15.03
C TYR A 51 -11.96 -3.97 -15.86
N ARG A 52 -12.56 -4.98 -15.23
CA ARG A 52 -13.34 -6.01 -15.93
C ARG A 52 -14.55 -5.46 -16.66
N SER A 53 -15.25 -4.49 -16.09
CA SER A 53 -16.36 -3.81 -16.77
C SER A 53 -15.90 -3.11 -18.05
N LEU A 54 -14.75 -2.42 -18.01
CA LEU A 54 -14.17 -1.79 -19.20
C LEU A 54 -13.73 -2.81 -20.24
N GLN A 55 -13.07 -3.90 -19.82
CA GLN A 55 -12.68 -4.99 -20.72
C GLN A 55 -13.89 -5.67 -21.36
N GLY A 56 -14.98 -5.85 -20.63
CA GLY A 56 -16.23 -6.42 -21.16
C GLY A 56 -16.94 -5.51 -22.17
N ILE A 57 -16.74 -4.19 -22.10
CA ILE A 57 -17.22 -3.25 -23.13
C ILE A 57 -16.31 -3.28 -24.37
N LEU A 58 -15.01 -3.47 -24.17
CA LEU A 58 -14.00 -3.47 -25.24
C LEU A 58 -14.04 -4.76 -26.08
N HIS A 59 -13.96 -5.90 -25.40
CA HIS A 59 -13.84 -7.23 -25.98
C HIS A 59 -15.19 -7.95 -25.95
N LEU A 60 -15.96 -7.75 -27.01
CA LEU A 60 -17.28 -8.38 -27.22
C LEU A 60 -17.18 -9.68 -28.04
N ASP A 61 -15.96 -10.10 -28.36
CA ASP A 61 -15.68 -11.31 -29.13
C ASP A 61 -16.15 -12.51 -28.30
N ASP A 62 -17.14 -13.26 -28.79
CA ASP A 62 -17.92 -14.33 -28.10
C ASP A 62 -19.22 -13.91 -27.39
N SER A 63 -19.55 -12.62 -27.36
CA SER A 63 -20.84 -12.16 -26.85
C SER A 63 -21.91 -12.13 -27.94
N SER A 64 -23.18 -12.37 -27.58
CA SER A 64 -24.33 -12.11 -28.48
C SER A 64 -24.60 -10.62 -28.67
N ILE A 65 -23.67 -9.75 -28.24
CA ILE A 65 -23.82 -8.29 -28.23
C ILE A 65 -23.37 -7.73 -29.58
N ASN A 66 -24.29 -7.05 -30.25
CA ASN A 66 -24.09 -6.39 -31.52
C ASN A 66 -24.58 -4.94 -31.45
N GLU A 67 -24.49 -4.20 -32.54
CA GLU A 67 -24.90 -2.79 -32.57
C GLU A 67 -26.37 -2.57 -32.20
N GLU A 68 -27.26 -3.52 -32.51
CA GLU A 68 -28.71 -3.40 -32.27
C GLU A 68 -29.09 -3.61 -30.80
N ASN A 69 -28.36 -4.44 -30.07
CA ASN A 69 -28.67 -4.79 -28.67
C ASN A 69 -27.68 -4.22 -27.64
N PHE A 70 -26.64 -3.50 -28.09
CA PHE A 70 -25.59 -2.96 -27.23
C PHE A 70 -26.14 -2.12 -26.07
N THR A 71 -27.04 -1.16 -26.35
CA THR A 71 -27.62 -0.25 -25.34
C THR A 71 -28.50 -0.99 -24.32
N VAL A 72 -29.02 -2.17 -24.65
CA VAL A 72 -29.82 -3.00 -23.72
C VAL A 72 -28.91 -3.85 -22.84
N MET A 73 -27.79 -4.33 -23.38
CA MET A 73 -26.87 -5.25 -22.71
C MET A 73 -25.83 -4.52 -21.84
N ILE A 74 -25.46 -3.29 -22.22
CA ILE A 74 -24.51 -2.45 -21.49
C ILE A 74 -25.30 -1.29 -20.86
N PRO A 75 -25.55 -1.31 -19.54
CA PRO A 75 -26.39 -0.32 -18.85
C PRO A 75 -25.61 0.99 -18.57
N LEU A 76 -25.04 1.59 -19.62
CA LEU A 76 -24.31 2.85 -19.60
C LEU A 76 -24.82 3.72 -20.75
N ASP A 77 -25.51 4.80 -20.40
CA ASP A 77 -26.22 5.64 -21.38
C ASP A 77 -25.28 6.60 -22.15
N SER A 78 -24.15 6.97 -21.55
CA SER A 78 -23.29 8.04 -22.04
C SER A 78 -21.83 7.89 -21.59
N PHE A 79 -20.96 8.82 -21.98
CA PHE A 79 -19.55 8.85 -21.60
C PHE A 79 -19.37 9.33 -20.15
N VAL A 80 -19.90 8.53 -19.22
CA VAL A 80 -19.80 8.73 -17.78
C VAL A 80 -19.24 7.47 -17.13
N ALA A 81 -18.47 7.64 -16.05
CA ALA A 81 -17.96 6.54 -15.24
C ALA A 81 -18.21 6.81 -13.75
N HIS A 82 -18.17 5.77 -12.94
CA HIS A 82 -18.18 5.93 -11.49
C HIS A 82 -16.81 6.44 -11.01
N SER A 83 -16.82 7.58 -10.32
CA SER A 83 -15.70 8.06 -9.53
C SER A 83 -15.40 7.16 -8.34
N ALA A 84 -14.24 7.31 -7.70
CA ALA A 84 -13.94 6.65 -6.43
C ALA A 84 -14.92 7.01 -5.30
N GLU A 85 -15.67 8.12 -5.43
CA GLU A 85 -16.76 8.49 -4.51
C GLU A 85 -18.12 7.85 -4.87
N GLY A 86 -18.16 7.00 -5.90
CA GLY A 86 -19.38 6.36 -6.40
C GLY A 86 -20.27 7.27 -7.26
N LYS A 87 -19.90 8.53 -7.46
CA LYS A 87 -20.65 9.49 -8.30
C LYS A 87 -20.39 9.24 -9.78
N LEU A 88 -21.43 9.34 -10.59
CA LEU A 88 -21.30 9.36 -12.05
C LEU A 88 -20.72 10.71 -12.51
N VAL A 89 -19.61 10.64 -13.22
CA VAL A 89 -18.89 11.82 -13.72
C VAL A 89 -18.54 11.64 -15.19
N PRO A 90 -18.50 12.73 -15.97
CA PRO A 90 -18.20 12.64 -17.39
C PRO A 90 -16.70 12.39 -17.59
N VAL A 91 -16.36 11.40 -18.42
CA VAL A 91 -14.95 11.03 -18.70
C VAL A 91 -14.34 11.87 -19.84
N VAL A 92 -15.17 12.69 -20.49
CA VAL A 92 -14.78 13.68 -21.49
C VAL A 92 -15.60 14.96 -21.29
N PRO A 93 -15.15 16.14 -21.76
CA PRO A 93 -15.96 17.35 -21.75
C PRO A 93 -17.31 17.13 -22.45
N GLY A 94 -18.42 17.39 -21.75
CA GLY A 94 -19.77 17.16 -22.28
C GLY A 94 -20.21 15.69 -22.31
N GLY A 95 -19.47 14.77 -21.66
CA GLY A 95 -19.71 13.32 -21.73
C GLY A 95 -21.12 12.87 -21.35
N HIS A 96 -21.83 13.61 -20.49
CA HIS A 96 -23.24 13.36 -20.17
C HIS A 96 -24.18 13.37 -21.39
N ASN A 97 -23.84 14.15 -22.40
CA ASN A 97 -24.64 14.31 -23.62
C ASN A 97 -24.07 13.50 -24.80
N LEU A 98 -22.99 12.74 -24.59
CA LEU A 98 -22.38 11.90 -25.61
C LEU A 98 -22.81 10.45 -25.37
N PRO A 99 -23.74 9.90 -26.16
CA PRO A 99 -24.22 8.55 -25.97
C PRO A 99 -23.12 7.53 -26.19
N LEU A 100 -23.11 6.48 -25.35
CA LEU A 100 -22.26 5.32 -25.58
C LEU A 100 -22.91 4.43 -26.65
N THR A 101 -22.19 4.16 -27.73
CA THR A 101 -22.63 3.32 -28.85
C THR A 101 -21.63 2.20 -29.09
N PHE A 102 -22.07 1.17 -29.82
CA PHE A 102 -21.19 0.08 -30.22
C PHE A 102 -19.95 0.59 -30.96
N THR A 103 -20.09 1.59 -31.83
CA THR A 103 -19.01 2.13 -32.65
C THR A 103 -18.00 2.98 -31.88
N ASN A 104 -18.43 3.72 -30.84
CA ASN A 104 -17.56 4.60 -30.07
C ASN A 104 -17.05 3.97 -28.74
N ARG A 105 -17.40 2.71 -28.46
CA ARG A 105 -17.04 2.01 -27.21
C ARG A 105 -15.54 1.98 -26.91
N ASN A 106 -14.69 1.88 -27.95
CA ASN A 106 -13.23 1.86 -27.78
C ASN A 106 -12.74 3.19 -27.20
N GLU A 107 -13.24 4.32 -27.73
CA GLU A 107 -12.92 5.65 -27.22
C GLU A 107 -13.44 5.81 -25.79
N TYR A 108 -14.66 5.36 -25.50
CA TYR A 108 -15.19 5.39 -24.14
C TYR A 108 -14.28 4.65 -23.16
N VAL A 109 -13.88 3.41 -23.49
CA VAL A 109 -13.03 2.59 -22.61
C VAL A 109 -11.68 3.26 -22.36
N GLU A 110 -11.05 3.80 -23.41
CA GLU A 110 -9.80 4.56 -23.28
C GLU A 110 -9.96 5.76 -22.34
N ARG A 111 -11.00 6.57 -22.53
CA ARG A 111 -11.24 7.78 -21.72
C ARG A 111 -11.64 7.46 -20.28
N ALA A 112 -12.42 6.40 -20.07
CA ALA A 112 -12.79 5.95 -18.75
C ALA A 112 -11.60 5.37 -17.98
N LEU A 113 -10.72 4.62 -18.66
CA LEU A 113 -9.46 4.14 -18.09
C LEU A 113 -8.57 5.33 -17.70
N GLU A 114 -8.35 6.27 -18.62
CA GLU A 114 -7.54 7.47 -18.37
C GLU A 114 -8.07 8.28 -17.18
N TYR A 115 -9.39 8.49 -17.12
CA TYR A 115 -10.03 9.15 -15.99
C TYR A 115 -9.71 8.44 -14.67
N ARG A 116 -9.86 7.11 -14.60
CA ARG A 116 -9.62 6.34 -13.36
C ARG A 116 -8.16 6.40 -12.92
N LEU A 117 -7.22 6.33 -13.87
CA LEU A 117 -5.78 6.40 -13.58
C LEU A 117 -5.36 7.79 -13.06
N HIS A 118 -6.03 8.85 -13.50
CA HIS A 118 -5.67 10.24 -13.18
C HIS A 118 -6.59 10.94 -12.16
N GLU A 119 -7.59 10.23 -11.61
CA GLU A 119 -8.58 10.80 -10.68
C GLU A 119 -7.95 11.43 -9.43
N MET A 120 -6.81 10.90 -8.98
CA MET A 120 -6.14 11.30 -7.73
C MET A 120 -4.93 12.22 -7.94
N ASP A 121 -4.65 12.66 -9.17
CA ASP A 121 -3.42 13.39 -9.51
C ASP A 121 -3.21 14.65 -8.67
N ARG A 122 -4.28 15.40 -8.40
CA ARG A 122 -4.20 16.62 -7.60
C ARG A 122 -3.78 16.31 -6.16
N GLN A 123 -4.34 15.26 -5.58
CA GLN A 123 -4.08 14.80 -4.21
C GLN A 123 -2.63 14.32 -4.12
N VAL A 124 -2.18 13.50 -5.08
CA VAL A 124 -0.79 13.04 -5.16
C VAL A 124 0.17 14.21 -5.32
N ALA A 125 -0.12 15.16 -6.20
CA ALA A 125 0.70 16.34 -6.41
C ALA A 125 0.89 17.14 -5.11
N ALA A 126 -0.18 17.30 -4.31
CA ALA A 126 -0.09 17.95 -3.00
C ALA A 126 0.73 17.14 -1.99
N VAL A 127 0.61 15.80 -1.96
CA VAL A 127 1.49 14.95 -1.13
C VAL A 127 2.94 15.14 -1.54
N ARG A 128 3.23 15.10 -2.86
CA ARG A 128 4.58 15.28 -3.38
C ARG A 128 5.16 16.66 -3.08
N GLU A 129 4.34 17.70 -3.14
CA GLU A 129 4.70 19.07 -2.70
C GLU A 129 5.02 19.10 -1.20
N GLY A 130 4.27 18.36 -0.37
CA GLY A 130 4.59 18.20 1.04
C GLY A 130 5.94 17.53 1.26
N MET A 131 6.21 16.45 0.52
CA MET A 131 7.47 15.71 0.64
C MET A 131 8.67 16.54 0.22
N SER A 132 8.52 17.38 -0.81
CA SER A 132 9.60 18.20 -1.35
C SER A 132 10.11 19.29 -0.38
N SER A 133 9.37 19.57 0.69
CA SER A 133 9.80 20.50 1.75
C SER A 133 11.00 20.00 2.55
N ILE A 134 11.28 18.68 2.51
CA ILE A 134 12.38 18.06 3.28
C ILE A 134 13.24 17.17 2.37
N ILE A 135 12.65 16.45 1.42
CA ILE A 135 13.37 15.57 0.49
C ILE A 135 13.58 16.30 -0.85
N PRO A 136 14.81 16.40 -1.37
CA PRO A 136 15.06 16.93 -2.70
C PRO A 136 14.22 16.22 -3.78
N VAL A 137 13.49 17.00 -4.58
CA VAL A 137 12.59 16.50 -5.64
C VAL A 137 13.24 15.48 -6.57
N PRO A 138 14.51 15.66 -7.04
CA PRO A 138 15.14 14.67 -7.91
C PRO A 138 15.27 13.29 -7.28
N LEU A 139 15.44 13.19 -5.95
CA LEU A 139 15.53 11.91 -5.27
C LEU A 139 14.19 11.17 -5.29
N LEU A 140 13.06 11.86 -5.21
CA LEU A 140 11.74 11.24 -5.29
C LEU A 140 11.51 10.56 -6.64
N SER A 141 12.02 11.16 -7.72
CA SER A 141 11.88 10.63 -9.08
C SER A 141 12.89 9.54 -9.45
N LEU A 142 13.92 9.31 -8.64
CA LEU A 142 14.90 8.22 -8.84
C LEU A 142 14.50 6.92 -8.14
N LEU A 143 13.54 6.99 -7.20
CA LEU A 143 13.10 5.84 -6.43
C LEU A 143 12.06 5.03 -7.21
N THR A 144 12.13 3.71 -7.09
CA THR A 144 11.00 2.85 -7.44
C THR A 144 9.88 3.02 -6.42
N ALA A 145 8.64 2.71 -6.81
CA ALA A 145 7.48 2.73 -5.92
C ALA A 145 7.72 1.94 -4.63
N ARG A 146 8.29 0.73 -4.74
CA ARG A 146 8.62 -0.14 -3.61
C ARG A 146 9.66 0.48 -2.67
N GLN A 147 10.70 1.11 -3.23
CA GLN A 147 11.73 1.76 -2.41
C GLN A 147 11.15 2.95 -1.65
N LEU A 148 10.29 3.75 -2.29
CA LEU A 148 9.63 4.87 -1.63
C LEU A 148 8.73 4.37 -0.49
N GLU A 149 7.91 3.34 -0.73
CA GLU A 149 7.10 2.72 0.33
C GLU A 149 7.99 2.26 1.49
N GLN A 150 9.09 1.55 1.22
CA GLN A 150 9.99 1.07 2.28
C GLN A 150 10.63 2.21 3.06
N LEU A 151 10.95 3.34 2.44
CA LEU A 151 11.49 4.50 3.15
C LEU A 151 10.46 5.16 4.06
N VAL A 152 9.18 5.17 3.65
CA VAL A 152 8.09 5.79 4.39
C VAL A 152 7.53 4.86 5.47
N CYS A 153 7.26 3.61 5.12
CA CYS A 153 6.55 2.62 5.94
C CYS A 153 7.45 1.56 6.56
N GLY A 154 8.68 1.38 6.08
CA GLY A 154 9.54 0.28 6.50
C GLY A 154 9.19 -1.02 5.77
N LEU A 155 9.88 -2.09 6.15
CA LEU A 155 9.75 -3.40 5.52
C LEU A 155 8.40 -4.04 5.90
N PRO A 156 7.59 -4.45 4.92
CA PRO A 156 6.34 -5.16 5.18
C PRO A 156 6.56 -6.59 5.71
N GLU A 157 7.71 -7.19 5.34
CA GLU A 157 8.07 -8.54 5.78
C GLU A 157 8.94 -8.48 7.04
N VAL A 158 8.55 -9.26 8.05
CA VAL A 158 9.29 -9.39 9.30
C VAL A 158 10.23 -10.59 9.20
N SER A 159 11.49 -10.31 8.82
CA SER A 159 12.54 -11.34 8.77
C SER A 159 12.98 -11.77 10.17
N VAL A 160 12.96 -13.08 10.42
CA VAL A 160 13.45 -13.66 11.69
C VAL A 160 14.94 -13.44 11.86
N GLU A 161 15.72 -13.55 10.78
CA GLU A 161 17.16 -13.27 10.79
C GLU A 161 17.47 -11.83 11.21
N MET A 162 16.63 -10.89 10.75
CA MET A 162 16.74 -9.48 11.10
C MET A 162 16.43 -9.26 12.59
N LEU A 163 15.38 -9.91 13.10
CA LEU A 163 15.05 -9.90 14.53
C LEU A 163 16.21 -10.46 15.39
N LYS A 164 16.83 -11.56 14.97
CA LYS A 164 18.01 -12.16 15.62
C LYS A 164 19.19 -11.18 15.69
N LYS A 165 19.42 -10.36 14.66
CA LYS A 165 20.51 -9.35 14.65
C LYS A 165 20.28 -8.19 15.63
N VAL A 166 19.02 -7.92 15.97
CA VAL A 166 18.64 -6.75 16.78
C VAL A 166 18.13 -7.09 18.18
N VAL A 167 18.02 -8.37 18.53
CA VAL A 167 17.71 -8.77 19.91
C VAL A 167 18.87 -8.48 20.86
N ARG A 168 18.57 -8.25 22.14
CA ARG A 168 19.54 -8.30 23.23
C ARG A 168 19.10 -9.34 24.26
N TYR A 169 20.00 -10.26 24.59
CA TYR A 169 19.77 -11.23 25.66
C TYR A 169 20.25 -10.67 27.00
N ARG A 170 19.45 -10.81 28.05
CA ARG A 170 19.85 -10.51 29.44
C ARG A 170 19.62 -11.75 30.30
N ASP A 171 20.67 -12.15 31.03
CA ASP A 171 20.64 -13.30 31.94
C ASP A 171 20.24 -14.63 31.28
N ILE A 172 20.40 -14.70 29.95
CA ILE A 172 20.18 -15.87 29.10
C ILE A 172 21.11 -15.78 27.89
N THR A 173 21.50 -16.91 27.32
CA THR A 173 22.34 -16.98 26.12
C THR A 173 21.53 -17.41 24.90
N GLU A 174 21.98 -17.04 23.71
CA GLU A 174 21.36 -17.46 22.44
C GLU A 174 21.30 -18.98 22.29
N SER A 175 22.27 -19.69 22.87
CA SER A 175 22.34 -21.16 22.89
C SER A 175 21.34 -21.83 23.83
N HIS A 176 20.62 -21.08 24.67
CA HIS A 176 19.68 -21.64 25.63
C HIS A 176 18.48 -22.28 24.91
N GLN A 177 18.07 -23.48 25.33
CA GLN A 177 17.01 -24.27 24.66
C GLN A 177 15.72 -23.49 24.38
N LEU A 178 15.24 -22.70 25.35
CA LEU A 178 14.07 -21.84 25.19
C LEU A 178 14.23 -20.77 24.10
N ILE A 179 15.44 -20.23 23.92
CA ILE A 179 15.73 -19.25 22.87
C ILE A 179 15.73 -19.93 21.51
N VAL A 180 16.33 -21.12 21.42
CA VAL A 180 16.32 -21.94 20.19
C VAL A 180 14.88 -22.24 19.77
N TRP A 181 14.03 -22.69 20.71
CA TRP A 181 12.61 -22.96 20.43
C TRP A 181 11.84 -21.71 20.02
N LEU A 182 12.05 -20.57 20.68
CA LEU A 182 11.41 -19.32 20.30
C LEU A 182 11.70 -18.97 18.83
N TRP A 183 12.96 -19.07 18.42
CA TRP A 183 13.35 -18.75 17.05
C TRP A 183 12.84 -19.74 16.02
N GLN A 184 12.83 -21.04 16.35
CA GLN A 184 12.23 -22.07 15.50
C GLN A 184 10.74 -21.81 15.29
N SER A 185 9.99 -21.50 16.36
CA SER A 185 8.58 -21.14 16.25
C SER A 185 8.37 -19.90 15.38
N LEU A 186 9.20 -18.85 15.53
CA LEU A 186 9.11 -17.66 14.68
C LEU A 186 9.43 -17.95 13.21
N GLU A 187 10.30 -18.92 12.92
CA GLU A 187 10.58 -19.36 11.55
C GLU A 187 9.39 -20.12 10.94
N GLU A 188 8.60 -20.83 11.73
CA GLU A 188 7.37 -21.52 11.30
C GLU A 188 6.18 -20.56 11.11
N PHE A 189 6.18 -19.40 11.79
CA PHE A 189 5.11 -18.41 11.71
C PHE A 189 4.95 -17.81 10.30
N THR A 190 3.70 -17.49 9.94
CA THR A 190 3.42 -16.66 8.78
C THR A 190 3.91 -15.22 8.99
N ASN A 191 3.99 -14.42 7.93
CA ASN A 191 4.38 -13.02 8.07
C ASN A 191 3.41 -12.24 8.98
N GLU A 192 2.11 -12.52 8.90
CA GLU A 192 1.08 -11.91 9.73
C GLU A 192 1.32 -12.21 11.22
N GLU A 193 1.64 -13.45 11.56
CA GLU A 193 1.97 -13.87 12.92
C GLU A 193 3.27 -13.22 13.41
N ARG A 194 4.29 -13.11 12.55
CA ARG A 194 5.54 -12.40 12.87
C ARG A 194 5.31 -10.90 13.08
N VAL A 195 4.41 -10.28 12.33
CA VAL A 195 3.97 -8.89 12.55
C VAL A 195 3.30 -8.75 13.91
N LEU A 196 2.41 -9.68 14.29
CA LEU A 196 1.79 -9.68 15.62
C LEU A 196 2.83 -9.81 16.74
N PHE A 197 3.82 -10.69 16.57
CA PHE A 197 4.95 -10.78 17.50
C PHE A 197 5.72 -9.45 17.59
N LEU A 198 6.05 -8.83 16.45
CA LEU A 198 6.75 -7.55 16.43
C LEU A 198 5.95 -6.44 17.15
N ARG A 199 4.64 -6.39 16.95
CA ARG A 199 3.73 -5.46 17.66
C ARG A 199 3.72 -5.73 19.16
N PHE A 200 3.71 -7.00 19.56
CA PHE A 200 3.75 -7.39 20.97
C PHE A 200 5.04 -6.92 21.67
N VAL A 201 6.21 -7.14 21.04
CA VAL A 201 7.51 -6.84 21.69
C VAL A 201 7.97 -5.39 21.53
N SER A 202 7.49 -4.67 20.52
CA SER A 202 7.99 -3.33 20.16
C SER A 202 6.93 -2.28 19.90
N GLY A 203 5.65 -2.65 19.83
CA GLY A 203 4.55 -1.78 19.42
C GLY A 203 4.54 -1.44 17.92
N ARG A 204 5.43 -2.01 17.11
CA ARG A 204 5.58 -1.69 15.67
C ARG A 204 4.97 -2.77 14.78
N SER A 205 4.34 -2.36 13.69
CA SER A 205 3.81 -3.26 12.66
C SER A 205 4.84 -3.60 11.58
N ARG A 206 5.90 -2.79 11.41
CA ARG A 206 6.92 -2.94 10.36
C ARG A 206 8.34 -2.76 10.90
N LEU A 207 9.30 -3.45 10.29
CA LEU A 207 10.72 -3.28 10.62
C LEU A 207 11.32 -2.07 9.88
N PRO A 208 12.25 -1.33 10.49
CA PRO A 208 13.04 -0.35 9.75
C PRO A 208 13.83 -1.01 8.62
N SER A 209 13.99 -0.30 7.51
CA SER A 209 14.68 -0.79 6.32
C SER A 209 16.18 -1.02 6.54
N ASN A 210 16.79 -0.42 7.57
CA ASN A 210 18.16 -0.67 7.97
C ASN A 210 18.22 -1.11 9.45
N PRO A 211 18.89 -2.23 9.79
CA PRO A 211 19.06 -2.67 11.18
C PRO A 211 19.73 -1.65 12.09
N ALA A 212 20.58 -0.79 11.55
CA ALA A 212 21.22 0.29 12.32
C ALA A 212 20.21 1.31 12.85
N ASP A 213 19.04 1.45 12.20
CA ASP A 213 18.01 2.42 12.56
C ASP A 213 17.13 1.92 13.74
N ILE A 214 17.34 0.70 14.22
CA ILE A 214 16.63 0.14 15.37
C ILE A 214 17.27 0.69 16.66
N MET A 215 16.78 1.86 17.09
CA MET A 215 17.28 2.55 18.29
C MET A 215 17.03 1.77 19.59
N GLN A 216 15.88 1.10 19.71
CA GLN A 216 15.55 0.26 20.86
C GLN A 216 15.47 -1.20 20.41
N LYS A 217 16.55 -1.93 20.68
CA LYS A 217 16.63 -3.38 20.55
C LYS A 217 15.67 -4.03 21.56
N PHE A 218 14.77 -4.90 21.09
CA PHE A 218 13.92 -5.68 21.99
C PHE A 218 14.77 -6.68 22.77
N GLN A 219 14.34 -6.99 23.99
CA GLN A 219 15.13 -7.74 24.96
C GLN A 219 14.45 -9.04 25.34
N ILE A 220 15.22 -10.12 25.39
CA ILE A 220 14.77 -11.37 25.99
C ILE A 220 15.49 -11.52 27.32
N ILE A 221 14.70 -11.60 28.38
CA ILE A 221 15.17 -11.63 29.76
C ILE A 221 14.66 -12.91 30.40
N LYS A 222 15.52 -13.62 31.12
CA LYS A 222 15.08 -14.71 31.98
C LYS A 222 14.42 -14.10 33.23
N VAL A 223 13.12 -14.36 33.41
CA VAL A 223 12.39 -13.96 34.62
C VAL A 223 12.21 -15.19 35.48
N ASP A 224 12.98 -15.30 36.56
CA ASP A 224 12.76 -16.34 37.56
C ASP A 224 11.49 -16.00 38.34
N ARG A 225 10.50 -16.91 38.32
CA ARG A 225 9.36 -16.80 39.23
C ARG A 225 9.89 -16.96 40.66
N VAL A 226 9.83 -15.89 41.46
CA VAL A 226 9.95 -16.01 42.91
C VAL A 226 8.81 -16.94 43.36
N ARG A 227 9.16 -18.16 43.80
CA ARG A 227 8.21 -18.98 44.55
C ARG A 227 7.94 -18.22 45.84
N LEU A 228 6.78 -17.55 45.92
CA LEU A 228 6.22 -17.12 47.19
C LEU A 228 6.00 -18.40 48.00
N ASN A 229 6.99 -18.78 48.80
CA ASN A 229 6.82 -19.79 49.84
C ASN A 229 5.92 -19.16 50.90
N PHE A 230 4.60 -19.25 50.70
CA PHE A 230 3.63 -19.06 51.76
C PHE A 230 3.90 -20.13 52.82
N HIS A 231 4.78 -19.82 53.78
CA HIS A 231 4.80 -20.51 55.05
C HIS A 231 3.54 -20.04 55.77
N ILE A 232 2.53 -20.90 55.77
CA ILE A 232 1.38 -20.78 56.66
C ILE A 232 1.94 -21.05 58.06
N CYS A 233 2.12 -19.99 58.84
CA CYS A 233 2.25 -20.08 60.30
C CYS A 233 0.85 -20.18 60.92
#